data_AF-A0A1S8L9K9-F1
#
_entry.id   AF-A0A1S8L9K9-F1
#
_cell.length_a   1.000
_cell.length_b   1.000
_cell.length_c   1.000
_cell.angle_alpha   90.00
_cell.angle_beta   90.00
_cell.angle_gamma   90.00
#
_symmetry.space_group_name_H-M   'P 1'
#
loop_
_entity.id
_entity.type
_entity.pdbx_description
1 polymer ?
#
loop_
_entity_poly.entity_id
_entity_poly.type
_entity_poly.pdbx_seq_one_letter_code
_entity_poly.pdbx_strand_id
1 'polypeptide(L)'
;MVITNDNEKLIKRFDNLPYKNKVCFHPRPLKHKSIAFIPRYIWQCTNNPKEYSNCDLNGYVRWIDEFLKSCNLLKMLCGEDDFICEK
;
A
#
# COMPACT_ATOMS: atom_id res chain seq x y z
N MET A 1 5.21 -10.89 11.52
CA MET A 1 5.33 -9.59 10.84
C MET A 1 5.33 -8.51 11.90
N VAL A 2 6.46 -7.87 12.16
CA VAL A 2 6.53 -6.83 13.21
C VAL A 2 6.06 -5.53 12.58
N ILE A 3 4.82 -5.13 12.84
CA ILE A 3 4.31 -3.81 12.46
C ILE A 3 4.82 -2.82 13.51
N THR A 4 6.11 -2.48 13.42
CA THR A 4 6.73 -1.49 14.29
C THR A 4 6.26 -0.10 13.87
N ASN A 5 5.62 0.60 14.82
CA ASN A 5 5.13 1.98 14.75
C ASN A 5 3.89 2.22 13.89
N ASP A 6 2.75 1.96 14.52
CA ASP A 6 1.45 2.41 14.06
C ASP A 6 1.33 3.94 14.25
N ASN A 7 1.84 4.69 13.28
CA ASN A 7 1.92 6.16 13.38
C ASN A 7 0.64 6.82 12.85
N GLU A 8 -0.50 6.53 13.49
CA GLU A 8 -1.82 7.03 13.08
C GLU A 8 -1.87 8.57 12.99
N LYS A 9 -1.09 9.27 13.83
CA LYS A 9 -0.95 10.74 13.75
C LYS A 9 -0.38 11.19 12.41
N LEU A 10 0.62 10.48 11.88
CA LEU A 10 1.22 10.80 10.58
C LEU A 10 0.24 10.51 9.44
N ILE A 11 -0.47 9.38 9.53
CA ILE A 11 -1.49 8.97 8.54
C ILE A 11 -2.60 10.02 8.45
N LYS A 12 -3.11 10.46 9.60
CA LYS A 12 -4.11 11.54 9.65
C LYS A 12 -3.59 12.85 9.06
N ARG A 13 -2.31 13.20 9.29
CA ARG A 13 -1.69 14.39 8.68
C ARG A 13 -1.58 14.26 7.17
N PHE A 14 -1.23 13.09 6.65
CA PHE A 14 -1.16 12.82 5.21
C PHE A 14 -2.54 12.93 4.56
N ASP A 15 -3.56 12.34 5.17
CA ASP A 15 -4.95 12.35 4.67
C ASP A 15 -5.51 13.78 4.55
N ASN A 16 -5.12 14.67 5.47
CA ASN A 16 -5.52 16.07 5.49
C ASN A 16 -4.73 17.00 4.55
N LEU A 17 -3.73 16.49 3.80
CA LEU A 17 -3.00 17.33 2.83
C LEU A 17 -3.95 17.83 1.72
N PRO A 18 -3.76 19.06 1.20
CA PRO A 18 -4.66 19.66 0.21
C PRO A 18 -4.53 19.05 -1.20
N TYR A 19 -3.65 18.06 -1.39
CA TYR A 19 -3.48 17.38 -2.67
C TYR A 19 -4.71 16.51 -3.00
N LYS A 20 -5.29 16.76 -4.18
CA LYS A 20 -6.46 16.02 -4.68
C LYS A 20 -6.11 14.56 -5.00
N ASN A 21 -4.97 14.33 -5.66
CA ASN A 21 -4.47 12.98 -5.94
C ASN A 21 -3.27 12.68 -5.03
N LYS A 22 -3.45 11.76 -4.07
CA LYS A 22 -2.42 11.31 -3.14
C LYS A 22 -2.75 9.91 -2.64
N VAL A 23 -1.71 9.10 -2.44
CA VAL A 23 -1.82 7.75 -1.90
C VAL A 23 -0.71 7.48 -0.90
N CYS A 24 -1.03 6.78 0.17
CA CYS A 24 -0.11 6.29 1.19
C CYS A 24 -0.25 4.78 1.27
N PHE A 25 0.82 4.06 0.97
CA PHE A 25 0.85 2.61 1.11
C PHE A 25 1.04 2.23 2.58
N HIS A 26 0.20 1.32 3.06
CA HIS A 26 0.20 0.92 4.46
C HIS A 26 0.02 -0.60 4.60
N PRO A 27 0.73 -1.28 5.53
CA PRO A 27 0.68 -2.74 5.68
C PRO A 27 -0.62 -3.25 6.33
N ARG A 28 -1.54 -2.37 6.73
CA ARG A 28 -2.88 -2.74 7.25
C ARG A 28 -3.95 -1.83 6.66
N PRO A 29 -5.18 -2.33 6.48
CA PRO A 29 -6.31 -1.51 6.04
C PRO A 29 -6.68 -0.49 7.12
N LEU A 30 -6.98 0.75 6.71
CA LEU A 30 -7.39 1.86 7.58
C LEU A 30 -8.58 2.59 6.98
N LYS A 31 -9.31 3.33 7.82
CA LYS A 31 -10.51 4.10 7.42
C LYS A 31 -10.21 5.37 6.62
N HIS A 32 -8.94 5.68 6.35
CA HIS A 32 -8.52 6.87 5.62
C HIS A 32 -8.54 6.63 4.11
N LYS A 33 -9.16 7.54 3.34
CA LYS A 33 -9.27 7.40 1.88
C LYS A 33 -7.92 7.38 1.18
N SER A 34 -6.96 8.13 1.74
CA SER A 34 -5.61 8.21 1.18
C SER A 34 -4.80 6.93 1.36
N ILE A 35 -5.31 5.91 2.08
CA ILE A 35 -4.56 4.70 2.41
C ILE A 35 -4.86 3.59 1.42
N ALA A 36 -3.78 3.04 0.83
CA ALA A 36 -3.82 1.85 0.01
C ALA A 36 -3.25 0.66 0.81
N PHE A 37 -4.09 -0.34 1.02
CA PHE A 37 -3.69 -1.65 1.53
C PHE A 37 -3.59 -2.63 0.37
N ILE A 38 -2.55 -3.46 0.36
CA ILE A 38 -2.29 -4.43 -0.70
C ILE A 38 -2.32 -5.85 -0.10
N PRO A 39 -3.39 -6.63 -0.31
CA PRO A 39 -3.52 -7.97 0.26
C PRO A 39 -2.38 -8.92 -0.16
N ARG A 40 -1.98 -8.90 -1.43
CA ARG A 40 -0.90 -9.76 -1.96
C ARG A 40 0.44 -9.53 -1.28
N TYR A 41 0.74 -8.30 -0.85
CA TYR A 41 1.96 -8.02 -0.07
C TYR A 41 1.98 -8.84 1.24
N ILE A 42 0.87 -8.86 1.97
CA ILE A 42 0.75 -9.66 3.20
C ILE A 42 0.87 -11.15 2.89
N TRP A 43 0.23 -11.60 1.81
CA TRP A 43 0.35 -12.98 1.35
C TRP A 43 1.80 -13.37 1.04
N GLN A 44 2.56 -12.53 0.33
CA GLN A 44 3.97 -12.79 0.02
C GLN A 44 4.85 -12.82 1.27
N CYS A 45 4.67 -11.86 2.18
CA CYS A 45 5.46 -11.82 3.42
C CYS A 45 5.21 -13.05 4.32
N THR A 46 4.03 -13.65 4.24
CA THR A 46 3.66 -14.82 5.05
C THR A 46 3.97 -16.15 4.39
N ASN A 47 3.82 -16.26 3.06
CA ASN A 47 3.98 -17.51 2.33
C ASN A 47 5.37 -17.69 1.71
N ASN A 48 6.00 -16.60 1.25
CA ASN A 48 7.30 -16.64 0.53
C ASN A 48 8.35 -15.67 1.13
N PRO A 49 8.60 -15.67 2.44
CA PRO A 49 9.48 -14.67 3.08
C PRO A 49 10.94 -14.73 2.64
N LYS A 50 11.43 -15.88 2.12
CA LYS A 50 12.80 -16.02 1.62
C LYS A 50 13.04 -15.29 0.30
N GLU A 51 12.00 -15.14 -0.51
CA GLU A 51 12.07 -14.50 -1.83
C GLU A 51 11.75 -13.00 -1.76
N TYR A 52 10.75 -12.60 -0.95
CA TYR A 52 10.16 -11.25 -0.97
C TYR A 52 10.44 -10.40 0.28
N SER A 53 11.24 -10.89 1.23
CA SER A 53 11.33 -10.36 2.60
C SER A 53 10.03 -10.50 3.39
N ASN A 54 10.11 -10.51 4.72
CA ASN A 54 8.97 -10.70 5.61
C ASN A 54 8.29 -9.39 6.05
N CYS A 55 8.82 -8.22 5.65
CA CYS A 55 8.29 -6.91 6.04
C CYS A 55 8.66 -5.74 5.12
N ASP A 56 9.17 -5.96 3.90
CA ASP A 56 9.64 -4.86 3.03
C ASP A 56 8.56 -4.32 2.08
N LEU A 57 7.61 -3.54 2.62
CA LEU A 57 6.57 -2.88 1.82
C LEU A 57 7.16 -1.92 0.77
N ASN A 58 8.29 -1.27 1.08
CA ASN A 58 8.93 -0.33 0.17
C ASN A 58 9.50 -1.07 -1.05
N GLY A 59 10.19 -2.19 -0.81
CA GLY A 59 10.63 -3.09 -1.87
C GLY A 59 9.47 -3.58 -2.73
N TYR A 60 8.37 -4.02 -2.10
CA TYR A 60 7.18 -4.50 -2.82
C TYR A 60 6.58 -3.43 -3.75
N VAL A 61 6.31 -2.22 -3.24
CA VAL A 61 5.70 -1.14 -4.04
C VAL A 61 6.61 -0.65 -5.17
N ARG A 62 7.93 -0.75 -4.99
CA ARG A 62 8.91 -0.38 -6.03
C ARG A 62 9.17 -1.50 -7.04
N TRP A 63 8.84 -2.75 -6.72
CA TRP A 63 8.93 -3.85 -7.65
C TRP A 63 7.74 -3.84 -8.59
N ILE A 64 7.92 -3.18 -9.74
CA ILE A 64 6.84 -2.86 -10.67
C ILE A 64 6.04 -4.10 -11.13
N ASP A 65 6.71 -5.22 -11.40
CA ASP A 65 6.05 -6.44 -11.89
C ASP A 65 5.11 -7.07 -10.86
N GLU A 66 5.47 -7.02 -9.57
CA GLU A 66 4.61 -7.49 -8.50
C GLU A 66 3.53 -6.46 -8.15
N PHE A 67 3.89 -5.18 -8.12
CA PHE A 67 2.97 -4.11 -7.80
C PHE A 67 1.81 -4.00 -8.80
N LEU A 68 2.09 -4.20 -10.10
CA LEU A 68 1.06 -4.19 -11.15
C LEU A 68 0.04 -5.32 -11.05
N LYS A 69 0.34 -6.41 -10.32
CA LYS A 69 -0.64 -7.48 -10.05
C LYS A 69 -1.72 -7.03 -9.07
N SER A 70 -1.38 -6.08 -8.19
CA SER A 70 -2.28 -5.57 -7.16
C SER A 70 -2.85 -4.19 -7.46
N CYS A 71 -2.25 -3.43 -8.39
CA CYS A 71 -2.59 -2.04 -8.66
C CYS A 71 -2.69 -1.76 -10.16
N ASN A 72 -3.79 -1.13 -10.59
CA ASN A 72 -3.84 -0.43 -11.87
C ASN A 72 -3.14 0.93 -11.74
N LEU A 73 -1.86 0.95 -12.12
CA LEU A 73 -1.01 2.13 -12.00
C LEU A 73 -1.57 3.35 -12.73
N LEU A 74 -2.18 3.18 -13.90
CA LEU A 74 -2.75 4.30 -14.66
C LEU A 74 -3.93 4.94 -13.93
N LYS A 75 -4.84 4.11 -13.40
CA LYS A 75 -5.96 4.59 -12.57
C LYS A 75 -5.47 5.33 -11.33
N MET A 76 -4.45 4.81 -10.66
CA MET A 76 -3.84 5.45 -9.49
C MET A 76 -3.25 6.82 -9.85
N LEU A 77 -2.51 6.91 -10.97
CA LEU A 77 -1.91 8.16 -11.43
C LEU A 77 -2.96 9.19 -11.90
N CYS A 78 -4.11 8.73 -12.40
CA CYS A 78 -5.26 9.56 -12.74
C CYS A 78 -6.11 9.96 -11.51
N GLY A 79 -5.89 9.34 -10.35
CA GLY A 79 -6.62 9.64 -9.12
C GLY A 79 -8.01 9.01 -9.05
N GLU A 80 -8.22 7.89 -9.75
CA GLU A 80 -9.45 7.09 -9.66
C GLU A 80 -9.41 6.22 -8.39
N ASP A 81 -10.51 6.13 -7.63
CA ASP A 81 -10.56 5.47 -6.31
C ASP A 81 -10.43 3.93 -6.35
N ASP A 82 -10.65 3.28 -7.49
CA ASP A 82 -10.69 1.82 -7.64
C ASP A 82 -9.38 1.21 -8.18
N PHE A 83 -8.26 1.90 -7.96
CA PHE A 83 -6.95 1.51 -8.51
C PHE A 83 -6.35 0.24 -7.89
N ILE A 84 -6.73 -0.15 -6.68
CA ILE A 84 -6.32 -1.44 -6.10
C ILE A 84 -7.24 -2.55 -6.62
N CYS A 85 -6.65 -3.50 -7.33
CA CYS A 85 -7.36 -4.58 -8.02
C CYS A 85 -7.89 -5.65 -7.04
N GLU A 86 -7.24 -5.80 -5.89
CA GLU A 86 -7.47 -6.88 -4.92
C GLU A 86 -8.11 -6.31 -3.67
N LYS A 87 -9.26 -6.87 -3.24
CA LYS A 87 -9.98 -6.44 -2.04
C LYS A 87 -10.05 -7.56 -1.01
#